data_AF-A0A5E5A8F5-F1
#
_entry.id   AF-A0A5E5A8F5-F1
#
_cell.length_a   1.000
_cell.length_b   1.000
_cell.length_c   1.000
_cell.angle_alpha   90.00
_cell.angle_beta   90.00
_cell.angle_gamma   90.00
#
_symmetry.space_group_name_H-M   'P 1'
#
loop_
_entity.id
_entity.type
_entity.pdbx_description
1 polymer ?
#
loop_
_entity_poly.entity_id
_entity_poly.type
_entity_poly.pdbx_seq_one_letter_code
_entity_poly.pdbx_strand_id
1 'polypeptide(L)'
;MRGLIGACLLFVTTIAFGQGNNCDCQQIVGTCAVSVSVIPTESTKGSYGADLKFTSSAPICSKVDYYVDGTPYFTILSQGNRGEDRVFGQKPITRANLSSVSCQVCKRAGDPTDNSGRAASADQQPQKIDLSGTWNSVQTCSYGTGTSTMTITQANPGDASISGNLSNAKINSGRIEGSVVTIQASNWLGNQIQMEGRVIGAGRISGTYTQTATAGVCQWEATKM
;
A
#
# COMPACT_ATOMS: atom_id res chain seq x y z
N MET A 1 15.56 -40.47 -65.81
CA MET A 1 14.78 -39.31 -65.29
C MET A 1 14.26 -39.69 -63.91
N ARG A 2 14.93 -39.27 -62.84
CA ARG A 2 14.54 -39.53 -61.44
C ARG A 2 14.07 -38.20 -60.85
N GLY A 3 12.77 -38.09 -60.59
CA GLY A 3 12.15 -36.90 -60.01
C GLY A 3 12.36 -36.84 -58.50
N LEU A 4 12.91 -35.74 -58.03
CA LEU A 4 12.99 -35.37 -56.62
C LEU A 4 11.63 -34.82 -56.17
N ILE A 5 10.95 -35.53 -55.28
CA ILE A 5 9.78 -35.02 -54.55
C ILE A 5 10.32 -34.31 -53.30
N GLY A 6 10.29 -32.98 -53.33
CA GLY A 6 10.61 -32.14 -52.18
C GLY A 6 9.43 -32.05 -51.22
N ALA A 7 9.56 -32.64 -50.04
CA ALA A 7 8.62 -32.49 -48.93
C ALA A 7 8.93 -31.17 -48.18
N CYS A 8 8.05 -30.18 -48.35
CA CYS A 8 8.12 -28.90 -47.66
C CYS A 8 7.60 -29.08 -46.22
N LEU A 9 8.51 -29.24 -45.25
CA LEU A 9 8.20 -29.26 -43.82
C LEU A 9 7.89 -27.83 -43.33
N LEU A 10 6.61 -27.55 -43.10
CA LEU A 10 6.15 -26.31 -42.48
C LEU A 10 6.46 -26.33 -40.97
N PHE A 11 7.48 -25.56 -40.57
CA PHE A 11 7.75 -25.26 -39.17
C PHE A 11 6.70 -24.29 -38.63
N VAL A 12 5.78 -24.78 -37.79
CA VAL A 12 4.90 -23.94 -36.99
C VAL A 12 5.73 -23.36 -35.85
N THR A 13 6.21 -22.13 -36.02
CA THR A 13 6.84 -21.37 -34.93
C THR A 13 5.73 -20.77 -34.06
N THR A 14 5.51 -21.36 -32.88
CA THR A 14 4.70 -20.73 -31.85
C THR A 14 5.51 -19.58 -31.25
N ILE A 15 5.17 -18.35 -31.63
CA ILE A 15 5.71 -17.15 -31.00
C ILE A 15 5.10 -17.09 -29.61
N ALA A 16 5.87 -17.50 -28.59
CA ALA A 16 5.51 -17.26 -27.20
C ALA A 16 5.63 -15.75 -26.93
N PHE A 17 4.51 -15.02 -27.04
CA PHE A 17 4.42 -13.67 -26.51
C PHE A 17 4.51 -13.78 -24.98
N GLY A 18 5.72 -13.67 -24.44
CA GLY A 18 5.91 -13.38 -23.03
C GLY A 18 5.18 -12.08 -22.75
N GLN A 19 4.01 -12.15 -22.11
CA GLN A 19 3.29 -10.97 -21.65
C GLN A 19 4.07 -10.36 -20.48
N GLY A 20 5.11 -9.61 -20.81
CA GLY A 20 5.73 -8.68 -19.89
C GLY A 20 4.69 -7.63 -19.58
N ASN A 21 4.05 -7.75 -18.42
CA ASN A 21 3.24 -6.68 -17.83
C ASN A 21 4.15 -5.48 -17.63
N ASN A 22 4.20 -4.62 -18.64
CA ASN A 22 5.16 -3.54 -18.72
C ASN A 22 4.58 -2.37 -17.93
N CYS A 23 4.91 -2.34 -16.64
CA CYS A 23 4.49 -1.30 -15.72
C CYS A 23 5.33 -0.04 -15.96
N ASP A 24 4.70 1.03 -16.43
CA ASP A 24 5.32 2.34 -16.53
C ASP A 24 5.16 3.08 -15.20
N CYS A 25 6.14 2.89 -14.32
CA CYS A 25 6.19 3.56 -13.01
C CYS A 25 6.78 4.98 -13.06
N GLN A 26 7.04 5.54 -14.26
CA GLN A 26 7.20 6.98 -14.42
C GLN A 26 5.83 7.68 -14.44
N GLN A 27 4.77 6.95 -14.81
CA GLN A 27 3.39 7.43 -14.81
C GLN A 27 2.60 6.80 -13.67
N ILE A 28 2.49 7.53 -12.57
CA ILE A 28 1.68 7.11 -11.42
C ILE A 28 0.21 7.43 -11.69
N VAL A 29 -0.63 6.39 -11.70
CA VAL A 29 -2.08 6.48 -11.96
C VAL A 29 -2.91 6.35 -10.68
N GLY A 30 -2.29 6.04 -9.55
CA GLY A 30 -2.95 5.95 -8.26
C GLY A 30 -2.02 5.56 -7.12
N THR A 31 -2.60 5.27 -5.96
CA THR A 31 -1.89 4.81 -4.76
C THR A 31 -2.46 3.49 -4.26
N CYS A 32 -1.65 2.70 -3.56
CA CYS A 32 -2.03 1.41 -2.99
C CYS A 32 -1.62 1.30 -1.51
N ALA A 33 -2.16 0.31 -0.82
CA ALA A 33 -1.63 -0.15 0.45
C ALA A 33 -0.64 -1.31 0.21
N VAL A 34 0.33 -1.46 1.09
CA VAL A 34 1.28 -2.59 1.04
C VAL A 34 1.57 -3.10 2.44
N SER A 35 1.50 -4.40 2.63
CA SER A 35 2.05 -5.08 3.81
C SER A 35 3.45 -5.61 3.49
N VAL A 36 4.35 -5.47 4.46
CA VAL A 36 5.75 -5.90 4.34
C VAL A 36 6.10 -6.81 5.50
N SER A 37 6.42 -8.07 5.19
CA SER A 37 6.95 -9.05 6.15
C SER A 37 8.46 -9.11 6.01
N VAL A 38 9.18 -9.08 7.13
CA VAL A 38 10.64 -9.15 7.19
C VAL A 38 11.02 -10.51 7.72
N ILE A 39 11.75 -11.30 6.93
CA ILE A 39 12.23 -12.64 7.31
C ILE A 39 13.76 -12.56 7.35
N PRO A 40 14.37 -12.50 8.54
CA PRO A 40 15.83 -12.50 8.66
C PRO A 40 16.43 -13.73 7.99
N THR A 41 17.51 -13.55 7.23
CA THR A 41 18.30 -14.65 6.68
C THR A 41 19.53 -14.91 7.54
N GLU A 42 20.18 -16.05 7.35
CA GLU A 42 21.41 -16.37 8.08
C GLU A 42 22.49 -15.28 7.90
N SER A 43 23.19 -14.95 8.99
CA SER A 43 24.27 -13.98 8.98
C SER A 43 25.60 -14.66 8.62
N THR A 44 26.33 -14.11 7.66
CA THR A 44 27.69 -14.58 7.33
C THR A 44 28.70 -13.46 7.53
N LYS A 45 29.69 -13.68 8.40
CA LYS A 45 30.84 -12.77 8.60
C LYS A 45 30.46 -11.29 8.84
N GLY A 46 29.46 -11.04 9.68
CA GLY A 46 29.01 -9.67 10.00
C GLY A 46 28.11 -9.01 8.96
N SER A 47 27.75 -9.72 7.88
CA SER A 47 26.66 -9.33 6.99
C SER A 47 25.37 -10.01 7.44
N TYR A 48 24.32 -9.21 7.63
CA TYR A 48 22.98 -9.65 7.97
C TYR A 48 22.07 -9.40 6.77
N GLY A 49 21.36 -10.44 6.34
CA GLY A 49 20.36 -10.31 5.28
C GLY A 49 18.94 -10.42 5.83
N ALA A 50 17.97 -9.92 5.06
CA ALA A 50 16.57 -10.22 5.27
C ALA A 50 15.83 -10.29 3.94
N ASP A 51 14.91 -11.25 3.85
CA ASP A 51 13.92 -11.33 2.78
C ASP A 51 12.70 -10.49 3.15
N LEU A 52 12.38 -9.55 2.28
CA LEU A 52 11.23 -8.68 2.38
C LEU A 52 10.12 -9.24 1.48
N LYS A 53 8.99 -9.63 2.06
CA LYS A 53 7.82 -10.06 1.30
C LYS A 53 6.78 -8.95 1.27
N PHE A 54 6.43 -8.51 0.07
CA PHE A 54 5.47 -7.45 -0.19
C PHE A 54 4.14 -8.04 -0.62
N THR A 55 3.04 -7.53 -0.07
CA THR A 55 1.69 -7.74 -0.61
C THR A 55 0.99 -6.41 -0.77
N SER A 56 0.74 -6.03 -2.01
CA SER A 56 0.04 -4.81 -2.42
C SER A 56 -1.47 -5.05 -2.50
N SER A 57 -2.24 -4.00 -2.27
CA SER A 57 -3.68 -3.97 -2.57
C SER A 57 -3.96 -3.78 -4.06
N ALA A 58 -2.99 -3.31 -4.84
CA ALA A 58 -3.13 -3.20 -6.29
C ALA A 58 -2.95 -4.57 -6.93
N PRO A 59 -3.86 -5.03 -7.81
CA PRO A 59 -3.80 -6.37 -8.37
C PRO A 59 -2.53 -6.63 -9.19
N ILE A 60 -1.98 -5.59 -9.83
CA ILE A 60 -0.72 -5.64 -10.59
C ILE A 60 -0.24 -4.21 -10.92
N CYS A 61 1.04 -4.07 -11.22
CA CYS A 61 1.74 -2.82 -11.52
C CYS A 61 1.68 -1.82 -10.36
N SER A 62 2.30 -2.20 -9.25
CA SER A 62 2.56 -1.27 -8.16
C SER A 62 4.04 -1.12 -7.88
N LYS A 63 4.48 0.11 -7.64
CA LYS A 63 5.80 0.45 -7.13
C LYS A 63 5.71 0.63 -5.63
N VAL A 64 6.58 -0.06 -4.90
CA VAL A 64 6.71 0.08 -3.45
C VAL A 64 8.05 0.74 -3.18
N ASP A 65 8.01 1.95 -2.63
CA ASP A 65 9.18 2.68 -2.16
C ASP A 65 9.32 2.48 -0.65
N TYR A 66 10.53 2.22 -0.16
CA TYR A 66 10.78 1.95 1.25
C TYR A 66 12.22 2.28 1.63
N TYR A 67 12.50 2.41 2.93
CA TYR A 67 13.84 2.68 3.43
C TYR A 67 14.27 1.59 4.40
N VAL A 68 15.53 1.16 4.34
CA VAL A 68 16.16 0.27 5.32
C VAL A 68 17.29 1.04 5.97
N ASP A 69 17.17 1.32 7.27
CA ASP A 69 18.14 2.13 8.03
C ASP A 69 18.50 3.47 7.34
N GLY A 70 17.49 4.14 6.78
CA GLY A 70 17.66 5.42 6.08
C GLY A 70 18.21 5.31 4.65
N THR A 71 18.51 4.09 4.16
CA THR A 71 18.90 3.86 2.76
C THR A 71 17.65 3.60 1.91
N PRO A 72 17.42 4.34 0.81
CA PRO A 72 16.23 4.19 -0.03
C PRO A 72 16.31 2.96 -0.94
N TYR A 73 15.19 2.26 -1.06
CA TYR A 73 14.96 1.11 -1.94
C TYR A 73 13.60 1.21 -2.62
N PHE A 74 13.42 0.45 -3.69
CA PHE A 74 12.10 0.25 -4.28
C PHE A 74 11.98 -1.13 -4.93
N THR A 75 10.75 -1.63 -5.03
CA THR A 75 10.43 -2.81 -5.82
C THR A 75 9.19 -2.57 -6.67
N ILE A 76 9.11 -3.23 -7.83
CA ILE A 76 7.99 -3.13 -8.76
C ILE A 76 7.30 -4.49 -8.85
N LEU A 77 6.04 -4.53 -8.46
CA LEU A 77 5.19 -5.72 -8.53
C LEU A 77 4.52 -5.79 -9.90
N SER A 78 5.24 -6.34 -10.88
CA SER A 78 4.80 -6.42 -12.28
C SER A 78 4.03 -7.70 -12.62
N GLN A 79 4.16 -8.77 -11.84
CA GLN A 79 3.52 -10.07 -12.12
C GLN A 79 2.30 -10.36 -11.24
N GLY A 80 1.87 -9.38 -10.44
CA GLY A 80 0.72 -9.49 -9.55
C GLY A 80 0.83 -8.51 -8.41
N ASN A 81 0.14 -8.83 -7.31
CA ASN A 81 0.13 -7.99 -6.11
C ASN A 81 1.13 -8.43 -5.05
N ARG A 82 2.05 -9.35 -5.37
CA ARG A 82 3.08 -9.83 -4.44
C ARG A 82 4.45 -9.71 -5.06
N GLY A 83 5.46 -9.54 -4.22
CA GLY A 83 6.85 -9.56 -4.62
C GLY A 83 7.76 -9.82 -3.44
N GLU A 84 9.01 -10.10 -3.76
CA GLU A 84 10.06 -10.36 -2.77
C GLU A 84 11.28 -9.51 -3.13
N ASP A 85 11.98 -9.03 -2.12
CA ASP A 85 13.25 -8.34 -2.26
C ASP A 85 14.20 -8.81 -1.16
N ARG A 86 15.52 -8.71 -1.41
CA ARG A 86 16.53 -9.12 -0.45
C ARG A 86 17.45 -7.95 -0.15
N VAL A 87 17.53 -7.60 1.13
CA VAL A 87 18.36 -6.50 1.62
C VAL A 87 19.45 -7.03 2.54
N PHE A 88 20.57 -6.29 2.61
CA PHE A 88 21.73 -6.63 3.43
C PHE A 88 22.22 -5.43 4.23
N GLY A 89 22.79 -5.68 5.40
CA GLY A 89 23.30 -4.64 6.30
C GLY A 89 24.35 -5.16 7.27
N GLN A 90 24.96 -4.23 8.00
CA GLN A 90 26.00 -4.51 9.01
C GLN A 90 25.43 -4.87 10.40
N LYS A 91 24.11 -4.83 10.55
CA LYS A 91 23.38 -5.17 11.76
C LYS A 91 22.12 -5.97 11.41
N PRO A 92 21.55 -6.74 12.35
CA PRO A 92 20.32 -7.49 12.10
C PRO A 92 19.21 -6.61 11.54
N ILE A 93 18.63 -7.02 10.41
CA ILE A 93 17.53 -6.31 9.76
C ILE A 93 16.22 -6.86 10.29
N THR A 94 15.43 -5.97 10.90
CA THR A 94 14.14 -6.24 11.50
C THR A 94 13.09 -5.26 10.96
N ARG A 95 11.82 -5.45 11.31
CA ARG A 95 10.74 -4.53 10.90
C ARG A 95 10.97 -3.09 11.35
N ALA A 96 11.67 -2.87 12.47
CA ALA A 96 11.99 -1.55 13.01
C ALA A 96 13.00 -0.79 12.14
N ASN A 97 13.79 -1.49 11.32
CA ASN A 97 14.72 -0.87 10.38
C ASN A 97 14.02 -0.36 9.11
N LEU A 98 12.78 -0.79 8.85
CA LEU A 98 11.99 -0.37 7.69
C LEU A 98 11.19 0.90 8.01
N SER A 99 11.36 1.92 7.19
CA SER A 99 10.65 3.21 7.31
C SER A 99 10.11 3.71 5.97
N SER A 100 9.21 4.70 6.05
CA SER A 100 8.66 5.43 4.90
C SER A 100 8.10 4.54 3.78
N VAL A 101 7.49 3.41 4.14
CA VAL A 101 6.89 2.49 3.16
C VAL A 101 5.71 3.18 2.46
N SER A 102 5.77 3.21 1.13
CA SER A 102 4.80 3.86 0.25
C SER A 102 4.52 2.97 -0.95
N CYS A 103 3.28 2.94 -1.43
CA CYS A 103 2.87 2.13 -2.58
C CYS A 103 2.10 2.99 -3.59
N GLN A 104 2.52 2.92 -4.85
CA GLN A 104 1.98 3.69 -5.96
C GLN A 104 1.55 2.73 -7.07
N VAL A 105 0.41 2.98 -7.72
CA VAL A 105 -0.05 2.21 -8.88
C VAL A 105 0.52 2.85 -10.13
N CYS A 106 1.22 2.05 -10.92
CA CYS A 106 1.85 2.45 -12.16
C CYS A 106 0.89 2.22 -13.33
N LYS A 107 1.03 3.03 -14.38
CA LYS A 107 0.33 2.79 -15.64
C LYS A 107 0.76 1.46 -16.25
N ARG A 108 -0.15 0.76 -16.92
CA ARG A 108 0.17 -0.48 -17.65
C ARG A 108 0.38 -0.17 -19.13
N ALA A 109 1.39 -0.76 -19.75
CA ALA A 109 1.51 -0.70 -21.20
C ALA A 109 0.32 -1.44 -21.84
N GLY A 110 -0.41 -0.74 -22.70
CA GLY A 110 -1.62 -1.26 -23.36
C GLY A 110 -2.93 -0.82 -22.72
N ASP A 111 -2.91 -0.11 -21.59
CA ASP A 111 -4.11 0.65 -21.18
C ASP A 111 -4.37 1.74 -22.23
N PRO A 112 -5.60 1.87 -22.77
CA PRO A 112 -5.89 2.86 -23.80
C PRO A 112 -5.50 4.25 -23.31
N THR A 113 -4.62 4.92 -24.05
CA THR A 113 -4.48 6.37 -23.95
C THR A 113 -5.83 6.97 -24.28
N ASP A 114 -6.49 7.54 -23.28
CA ASP A 114 -7.79 8.19 -23.43
C ASP A 114 -7.63 9.41 -24.35
N ASN A 115 -7.92 9.22 -25.62
CA ASN A 115 -7.92 10.23 -26.68
C ASN A 115 -9.13 9.97 -27.58
N SER A 116 -10.33 10.19 -27.05
CA SER A 116 -11.52 10.47 -27.86
C SER A 116 -12.44 11.38 -27.06
N GLY A 117 -12.44 12.65 -27.46
CA GLY A 117 -13.10 13.73 -26.75
C GLY A 117 -14.59 13.50 -26.49
N ARG A 118 -14.97 13.76 -25.24
CA ARG A 118 -16.26 14.34 -24.93
C ARG A 118 -16.01 15.76 -24.45
N ALA A 119 -16.62 16.70 -25.16
CA ALA A 119 -16.34 18.13 -25.12
C ALA A 119 -16.29 18.71 -23.69
N ALA A 120 -15.29 19.59 -23.51
CA ALA A 120 -15.11 20.61 -22.48
C ALA A 120 -16.08 20.56 -21.28
N SER A 121 -15.57 20.09 -20.15
CA SER A 121 -15.83 20.74 -18.87
C SER A 121 -14.48 21.08 -18.27
N ALA A 122 -14.28 22.37 -18.02
CA ALA A 122 -13.06 22.94 -17.47
C ALA A 122 -12.77 22.39 -16.06
N ASP A 123 -11.48 22.37 -15.72
CA ASP A 123 -10.90 22.03 -14.41
C ASP A 123 -11.14 20.62 -13.86
N GLN A 124 -10.21 19.71 -14.15
CA GLN A 124 -9.87 18.63 -13.21
C GLN A 124 -8.46 18.82 -12.68
N GLN A 125 -8.38 19.80 -11.78
CA GLN A 125 -7.52 19.77 -10.59
C GLN A 125 -7.60 18.35 -9.95
N PRO A 126 -6.52 17.80 -9.36
CA PRO A 126 -6.52 16.48 -8.75
C PRO A 126 -7.76 16.29 -7.88
N GLN A 127 -8.59 15.30 -8.21
CA GLN A 127 -9.90 15.08 -7.61
C GLN A 127 -9.80 15.23 -6.09
N LYS A 128 -10.35 16.35 -5.61
CA LYS A 128 -10.31 16.76 -4.21
C LYS A 128 -11.19 15.79 -3.43
N ILE A 129 -10.61 14.69 -2.94
CA ILE A 129 -11.38 13.69 -2.18
C ILE A 129 -11.92 14.38 -0.93
N ASP A 130 -13.26 14.46 -0.85
CA ASP A 130 -13.95 14.90 0.34
C ASP A 130 -14.05 13.74 1.34
N LEU A 131 -13.24 13.83 2.38
CA LEU A 131 -13.17 12.87 3.47
C LEU A 131 -14.19 13.18 4.58
N SER A 132 -14.85 14.35 4.51
CA SER A 132 -15.77 14.81 5.56
C SER A 132 -16.93 13.84 5.77
N GLY A 133 -17.25 13.58 7.03
CA GLY A 133 -18.41 12.76 7.40
C GLY A 133 -18.07 11.74 8.47
N THR A 134 -18.97 10.78 8.63
CA THR A 134 -18.87 9.75 9.66
C THR A 134 -18.33 8.46 9.05
N TRP A 135 -17.43 7.80 9.77
CA TRP A 135 -16.69 6.64 9.32
C TRP A 135 -16.82 5.51 10.33
N ASN A 136 -17.09 4.30 9.84
CA ASN A 136 -17.07 3.09 10.63
C ASN A 136 -15.67 2.48 10.57
N SER A 137 -15.06 2.20 11.71
CA SER A 137 -13.76 1.57 11.82
C SER A 137 -13.85 0.17 12.39
N VAL A 138 -13.09 -0.75 11.82
CA VAL A 138 -12.91 -2.12 12.30
C VAL A 138 -11.46 -2.31 12.70
N GLN A 139 -11.24 -2.72 13.94
CA GLN A 139 -9.96 -3.11 14.50
C GLN A 139 -9.84 -4.64 14.52
N THR A 140 -8.75 -5.18 14.01
CA THR A 140 -8.50 -6.63 13.97
C THR A 140 -7.16 -6.94 14.64
N CYS A 141 -7.23 -7.65 15.76
CA CYS A 141 -6.09 -8.08 16.56
C CYS A 141 -6.05 -9.61 16.64
N SER A 142 -4.89 -10.17 17.03
CA SER A 142 -4.78 -11.60 17.33
C SER A 142 -5.68 -12.05 18.49
N TYR A 143 -6.05 -11.13 19.38
CA TYR A 143 -6.88 -11.36 20.56
C TYR A 143 -8.35 -10.95 20.40
N GLY A 144 -8.77 -10.53 19.21
CA GLY A 144 -10.17 -10.19 18.94
C GLY A 144 -10.35 -9.05 17.94
N THR A 145 -11.60 -8.70 17.69
CA THR A 145 -12.00 -7.58 16.82
C THR A 145 -12.77 -6.52 17.60
N GLY A 146 -12.64 -5.27 17.16
CA GLY A 146 -13.38 -4.13 17.67
C GLY A 146 -14.01 -3.34 16.54
N THR A 147 -15.07 -2.59 16.84
CA THR A 147 -15.65 -1.63 15.92
C THR A 147 -15.85 -0.29 16.60
N SER A 148 -15.71 0.78 15.84
CA SER A 148 -15.80 2.15 16.36
C SER A 148 -16.25 3.13 15.29
N THR A 149 -16.66 4.31 15.73
CA THR A 149 -17.14 5.37 14.83
C THR A 149 -16.31 6.62 15.04
N MET A 150 -15.75 7.14 13.95
CA MET A 150 -15.00 8.38 13.95
C MET A 150 -15.66 9.38 13.00
N THR A 151 -15.50 10.66 13.28
CA THR A 151 -15.92 11.77 12.43
C THR A 151 -14.69 12.45 11.86
N ILE A 152 -14.70 12.66 10.55
CA ILE A 152 -13.67 13.41 9.85
C ILE A 152 -14.26 14.77 9.47
N THR A 153 -13.55 15.83 9.84
CA THR A 153 -13.88 17.20 9.46
C THR A 153 -12.76 17.74 8.60
N GLN A 154 -13.04 17.99 7.33
CA GLN A 154 -12.04 18.47 6.39
C GLN A 154 -12.00 19.99 6.37
N ALA A 155 -10.85 20.56 6.74
CA ALA A 155 -10.64 22.00 6.67
C ALA A 155 -10.18 22.42 5.27
N ASN A 156 -9.25 21.65 4.69
CA ASN A 156 -8.64 21.91 3.39
C ASN A 156 -8.48 20.59 2.59
N PRO A 157 -8.30 20.64 1.26
CA PRO A 157 -7.86 19.45 0.52
C PRO A 157 -6.62 18.81 1.15
N GLY A 158 -6.69 17.52 1.48
CA GLY A 158 -5.57 16.80 2.11
C GLY A 158 -5.32 17.10 3.59
N ASP A 159 -6.00 18.07 4.20
CA ASP A 159 -5.91 18.35 5.63
C ASP A 159 -7.28 18.17 6.30
N ALA A 160 -7.39 17.18 7.17
CA ALA A 160 -8.60 16.91 7.94
C ALA A 160 -8.28 16.58 9.40
N SER A 161 -9.20 16.92 10.30
CA SER A 161 -9.16 16.48 11.69
C SER A 161 -10.07 15.28 11.89
N ILE A 162 -9.65 14.33 12.73
CA ILE A 162 -10.43 13.15 13.12
C ILE A 162 -10.80 13.28 14.60
N SER A 163 -12.08 13.04 14.91
CA SER A 163 -12.60 13.08 16.28
C SER A 163 -13.60 11.94 16.52
N GLY A 164 -13.91 11.66 17.78
CA GLY A 164 -14.87 10.63 18.16
C GLY A 164 -14.36 9.67 19.24
N ASN A 165 -14.93 8.47 19.26
CA ASN A 165 -14.60 7.44 20.24
C ASN A 165 -14.22 6.14 19.52
N LEU A 166 -13.14 5.53 19.98
CA LEU A 166 -12.83 4.13 19.73
C LEU A 166 -13.63 3.26 20.72
N SER A 167 -13.67 1.94 20.51
CA SER A 167 -14.53 1.02 21.30
C SER A 167 -14.34 1.15 22.82
N ASN A 168 -13.14 1.51 23.28
CA ASN A 168 -12.79 1.65 24.69
C ASN A 168 -11.94 2.91 25.01
N ALA A 169 -11.88 3.88 24.10
CA ALA A 169 -11.04 5.07 24.25
C ALA A 169 -11.63 6.29 23.53
N LYS A 170 -11.29 7.48 24.00
CA LYS A 170 -11.64 8.74 23.33
C LYS A 170 -10.48 9.16 22.44
N ILE A 171 -10.77 9.67 21.24
CA ILE A 171 -9.74 10.28 20.38
C ILE A 171 -9.30 11.60 21.03
N ASN A 172 -8.01 11.68 21.36
CA ASN A 172 -7.37 12.87 21.92
C ASN A 172 -6.98 13.83 20.81
N SER A 173 -6.38 13.28 19.74
CA SER A 173 -5.98 14.00 18.54
C SER A 173 -6.07 13.07 17.34
N GLY A 174 -6.45 13.60 16.20
CA GLY A 174 -6.48 12.83 14.96
C GLY A 174 -6.35 13.76 13.77
N ARG A 175 -5.45 13.43 12.84
CA ARG A 175 -5.13 14.27 11.71
C ARG A 175 -4.90 13.44 10.45
N ILE A 176 -5.34 14.01 9.33
CA ILE A 176 -4.98 13.59 7.98
C ILE A 176 -4.11 14.69 7.39
N GLU A 177 -2.92 14.32 6.91
CA GLU A 177 -2.00 15.18 6.16
C GLU A 177 -1.67 14.50 4.83
N GLY A 178 -2.21 15.05 3.73
CA GLY A 178 -2.22 14.41 2.43
C GLY A 178 -2.97 13.07 2.50
N SER A 179 -2.22 11.97 2.38
CA SER A 179 -2.75 10.61 2.51
C SER A 179 -2.41 9.95 3.84
N VAL A 180 -1.62 10.58 4.72
CA VAL A 180 -1.19 10.00 5.99
C VAL A 180 -2.22 10.28 7.06
N VAL A 181 -2.58 9.25 7.83
CA VAL A 181 -3.55 9.33 8.92
C VAL A 181 -2.84 8.99 10.24
N THR A 182 -2.99 9.87 11.23
CA THR A 182 -2.50 9.66 12.59
C THR A 182 -3.63 9.89 13.57
N ILE A 183 -3.79 8.99 14.54
CA ILE A 183 -4.79 9.09 15.60
C ILE A 183 -4.13 8.72 16.92
N GLN A 184 -4.27 9.57 17.93
CA GLN A 184 -3.96 9.26 19.31
C GLN A 184 -5.25 9.23 20.11
N ALA A 185 -5.45 8.17 20.87
CA ALA A 185 -6.61 8.00 21.72
C ALA A 185 -6.19 7.48 23.09
N SER A 186 -6.99 7.75 24.10
CA SER A 186 -6.72 7.29 25.45
C SER A 186 -7.98 6.94 26.20
N ASN A 187 -7.85 6.10 27.23
CA ASN A 187 -8.91 5.83 28.17
C ASN A 187 -8.55 6.31 29.58
N TRP A 188 -9.55 6.39 30.44
CA TRP A 188 -9.41 6.87 31.82
C TRP A 188 -8.52 5.97 32.70
N LEU A 189 -8.23 4.74 32.26
CA LEU A 189 -7.33 3.79 32.90
C LEU A 189 -5.86 3.96 32.47
N GLY A 190 -5.55 4.97 31.66
CA GLY A 190 -4.19 5.29 31.24
C GLY A 190 -3.70 4.51 30.02
N ASN A 191 -4.53 3.66 29.40
CA ASN A 191 -4.19 3.01 28.14
C ASN A 191 -4.10 4.07 27.03
N GLN A 192 -2.96 4.12 26.35
CA GLN A 192 -2.72 5.00 25.22
C GLN A 192 -2.78 4.18 23.94
N ILE A 193 -3.42 4.71 22.92
CA ILE A 193 -3.62 4.08 21.63
C ILE A 193 -3.00 4.99 20.57
N GLN A 194 -2.20 4.40 19.70
CA GLN A 194 -1.65 5.06 18.52
C GLN A 194 -2.10 4.31 17.28
N MET A 195 -2.82 4.99 16.39
CA MET A 195 -3.22 4.46 15.10
C MET A 195 -2.48 5.25 14.01
N GLU A 196 -1.85 4.52 13.10
CA GLU A 196 -1.18 5.06 11.93
C GLU A 196 -1.77 4.39 10.70
N GLY A 197 -2.13 5.17 9.69
CA GLY A 197 -2.76 4.65 8.50
C GLY A 197 -2.62 5.55 7.30
N ARG A 198 -3.32 5.18 6.23
CA ARG A 198 -3.39 5.96 5.00
C ARG A 198 -4.80 5.98 4.42
N VAL A 199 -5.15 7.08 3.77
CA VAL A 199 -6.31 7.17 2.89
C VAL A 199 -6.02 6.33 1.65
N ILE A 200 -6.81 5.27 1.44
CA ILE A 200 -6.62 4.30 0.35
C ILE A 200 -7.74 4.38 -0.71
N GLY A 201 -8.70 5.29 -0.52
CA GLY A 201 -9.75 5.58 -1.48
C GLY A 201 -10.74 6.62 -0.93
N ALA A 202 -11.69 7.06 -1.76
CA ALA A 202 -12.62 8.14 -1.43
C ALA A 202 -13.47 7.88 -0.17
N GLY A 203 -13.64 6.62 0.20
CA GLY A 203 -14.36 6.21 1.41
C GLY A 203 -13.63 5.13 2.19
N ARG A 204 -12.30 5.01 2.05
CA ARG A 204 -11.53 3.95 2.74
C ARG A 204 -10.21 4.45 3.32
N ILE A 205 -9.94 4.06 4.55
CA ILE A 205 -8.69 4.29 5.28
C ILE A 205 -8.24 2.93 5.83
N SER A 206 -6.93 2.67 5.87
CA SER A 206 -6.38 1.44 6.45
C SER A 206 -5.05 1.71 7.13
N GLY A 207 -4.73 0.94 8.16
CA GLY A 207 -3.50 1.12 8.90
C GLY A 207 -3.26 0.10 10.00
N THR A 208 -2.30 0.41 10.85
CA THR A 208 -1.99 -0.33 12.07
C THR A 208 -2.34 0.47 13.30
N TYR A 209 -2.67 -0.21 14.40
CA TYR A 209 -2.73 0.45 15.69
C TYR A 209 -2.06 -0.38 16.78
N THR A 210 -1.49 0.33 17.75
CA THR A 210 -0.86 -0.23 18.96
C THR A 210 -1.50 0.40 20.19
N GLN A 211 -1.42 -0.30 21.32
CA GLN A 211 -1.90 0.20 22.60
C GLN A 211 -0.94 -0.14 23.73
N THR A 212 -0.83 0.70 24.76
CA THR A 212 0.14 0.45 25.84
C THR A 212 -0.23 -0.75 26.71
N ALA A 213 -1.53 -1.05 26.84
CA ALA A 213 -2.02 -2.18 27.63
C ALA A 213 -1.72 -3.55 27.00
N THR A 214 -1.44 -3.61 25.68
CA THR A 214 -1.06 -4.87 25.00
C THR A 214 0.01 -4.60 23.95
N ALA A 215 1.13 -5.33 24.01
CA ALA A 215 2.25 -5.17 23.06
C ALA A 215 1.94 -5.63 21.61
N GLY A 216 0.67 -5.89 21.29
CA GLY A 216 0.26 -6.38 19.98
C GLY A 216 0.04 -5.24 18.98
N VAL A 217 0.51 -5.45 17.75
CA VAL A 217 0.14 -4.61 16.61
C VAL A 217 -1.13 -5.19 16.00
N CYS A 218 -2.16 -4.36 15.87
CA CYS A 218 -3.41 -4.72 15.24
C CYS A 218 -3.55 -4.00 13.89
N GLN A 219 -4.36 -4.57 13.00
CA GLN A 219 -4.76 -3.89 11.78
C GLN A 219 -6.05 -3.11 12.03
N TRP A 220 -6.26 -2.03 11.31
CA TRP A 220 -7.57 -1.39 11.27
C TRP A 220 -7.91 -0.92 9.86
N GLU A 221 -9.21 -0.92 9.58
CA GLU A 221 -9.77 -0.28 8.40
C GLU A 221 -10.88 0.68 8.84
N ALA A 222 -11.13 1.71 8.05
CA ALA A 222 -12.30 2.54 8.20
C ALA A 222 -12.97 2.80 6.85
N THR A 223 -14.29 2.78 6.85
CA THR A 223 -15.13 3.00 5.68
C THR A 223 -16.08 4.15 5.94
N LYS A 224 -16.18 5.08 4.98
CA LYS A 224 -17.13 6.20 5.03
C LYS A 224 -18.56 5.66 4.98
N MET A 225 -19.43 6.17 5.84
CA MET A 225 -20.86 5.84 5.86
C MET A 225 -21.67 6.69 4.89
#